data_AF-A0A512MBL2-F1
#
_entry.id   AF-A0A512MBL2-F1
#
_cell.length_a   1.000
_cell.length_b   1.000
_cell.length_c   1.000
_cell.angle_alpha   90.00
_cell.angle_beta   90.00
_cell.angle_gamma   90.00
#
_symmetry.space_group_name_H-M   'P 1'
#
loop_
_entity.id
_entity.type
_entity.pdbx_description
1 polymer ?
#
loop_
_entity_poly.entity_id
_entity_poly.type
_entity_poly.pdbx_seq_one_letter_code
_entity_poly.pdbx_strand_id
1 'polypeptide(L)'
;MSFRRNRGKAQAWNAWQETHRDRLIAWGVPHAVLEHEASWNYFLEHGYFTPPGNAEPVIDVDRMEEGLGKKLCLFLESDDAVRTSDALNRLQYLLKRGRHAEPTGEDVSVSEG
;
A
#
# COMPACT_ATOMS: atom_id res chain seq x y z
N MET A 1 17.74 -12.05 -25.06
CA MET A 1 17.67 -10.59 -25.27
C MET A 1 16.42 -10.03 -24.59
N SER A 2 16.52 -9.29 -23.47
CA SER A 2 15.36 -8.73 -22.74
C SER A 2 15.51 -7.25 -22.35
N PHE A 3 16.41 -6.51 -22.99
CA PHE A 3 16.67 -5.10 -22.66
C PHE A 3 15.52 -4.15 -23.06
N ARG A 4 14.71 -4.51 -24.07
CA ARG A 4 13.57 -3.68 -24.51
C ARG A 4 12.41 -3.66 -23.51
N ARG A 5 12.18 -4.78 -22.80
CA ARG A 5 11.11 -4.89 -21.79
C ARG A 5 11.39 -4.03 -20.55
N ASN A 6 12.66 -3.90 -20.17
CA ASN A 6 13.06 -3.14 -18.99
C ASN A 6 12.98 -1.62 -19.21
N ARG A 7 13.27 -1.15 -20.42
CA ARG A 7 13.19 0.29 -20.74
C ARG A 7 11.77 0.85 -20.68
N GLY A 8 10.79 0.08 -21.17
CA GLY A 8 9.38 0.46 -21.11
C GLY A 8 8.85 0.53 -19.67
N LYS A 9 9.24 -0.42 -18.81
CA LYS A 9 8.88 -0.39 -17.38
C LYS A 9 9.50 0.80 -16.65
N ALA A 10 10.79 1.05 -16.85
CA ALA A 10 11.46 2.20 -16.25
C ALA A 10 10.83 3.53 -16.69
N GLN A 11 10.44 3.66 -17.97
CA GLN A 11 9.72 4.84 -18.44
C GLN A 11 8.33 4.99 -17.82
N ALA A 12 7.58 3.89 -17.69
CA ALA A 12 6.28 3.89 -17.04
C ALA A 12 6.39 4.29 -15.56
N TRP A 13 7.39 3.75 -14.84
CA TRP A 13 7.67 4.12 -13.46
C TRP A 13 8.05 5.60 -13.30
N ASN A 14 8.88 6.14 -14.20
CA ASN A 14 9.25 7.55 -14.17
C ASN A 14 8.01 8.46 -14.40
N ALA A 15 7.18 8.14 -15.40
CA ALA A 15 5.96 8.89 -15.68
C ALA A 15 4.96 8.81 -14.50
N TRP A 16 4.87 7.65 -13.85
CA TRP A 16 4.08 7.46 -12.64
C TRP A 16 4.61 8.32 -11.49
N GLN A 17 5.94 8.36 -11.27
CA GLN A 17 6.56 9.20 -10.26
C GLN A 17 6.30 10.69 -10.50
N GLU A 18 6.45 11.18 -11.73
CA GLU A 18 6.16 12.58 -12.08
C GLU A 18 4.73 13.01 -11.70
N THR A 19 3.79 12.07 -11.70
CA THR A 19 2.38 12.34 -11.41
C THR A 19 2.05 12.19 -9.91
N HIS A 20 2.69 11.26 -9.21
CA HIS A 20 2.24 10.81 -7.88
C HIS A 20 3.24 11.00 -6.75
N ARG A 21 4.54 11.12 -7.05
CA ARG A 21 5.62 11.12 -6.06
C ARG A 21 5.46 12.20 -5.01
N ASP A 22 5.26 13.45 -5.42
CA ASP A 22 5.18 14.59 -4.50
C ASP A 22 3.98 14.46 -3.54
N ARG A 23 2.86 13.92 -4.04
CA ARG A 23 1.67 13.67 -3.24
C ARG A 23 1.92 12.59 -2.18
N LEU A 24 2.60 11.50 -2.56
CA LEU A 24 2.92 10.39 -1.65
C LEU A 24 3.91 10.83 -0.57
N ILE A 25 4.93 11.61 -0.93
CA ILE A 25 5.88 12.21 0.02
C ILE A 25 5.15 13.14 1.00
N ALA A 26 4.25 13.99 0.51
CA ALA A 26 3.47 14.89 1.36
C ALA A 26 2.55 14.15 2.35
N TRP A 27 2.18 12.90 2.05
CA TRP A 27 1.46 12.03 2.97
C TRP A 27 2.36 11.30 3.97
N GLY A 28 3.68 11.39 3.79
CA GLY A 28 4.68 10.79 4.66
C GLY A 28 5.31 9.52 4.12
N VAL A 29 5.01 9.10 2.87
CA VAL A 29 5.68 7.94 2.26
C VAL A 29 7.17 8.25 2.08
N PRO A 30 8.10 7.40 2.57
CA PRO A 30 9.53 7.65 2.52
C PRO A 30 10.05 7.75 1.09
N HIS A 31 11.06 8.59 0.87
CA HIS A 31 11.62 8.76 -0.47
C HIS A 31 12.27 7.47 -0.97
N ALA A 32 12.89 6.70 -0.07
CA ALA A 32 13.53 5.42 -0.38
C ALA A 32 12.55 4.38 -0.95
N VAL A 33 11.27 4.42 -0.53
CA VAL A 33 10.22 3.55 -1.05
C VAL A 33 9.87 3.89 -2.49
N LEU A 34 9.94 5.18 -2.86
CA LEU A 34 9.56 5.68 -4.18
C LEU A 34 10.73 5.70 -5.18
N GLU A 35 11.96 5.41 -4.73
CA GLU A 35 13.15 5.47 -5.57
C GLU A 35 13.08 4.47 -6.75
N HIS A 36 12.53 3.28 -6.51
CA HIS A 36 12.45 2.20 -7.49
C HIS A 36 11.10 1.48 -7.43
N GLU A 37 10.58 1.06 -8.59
CA GLU A 37 9.34 0.26 -8.69
C GLU A 37 9.39 -0.99 -7.82
N ALA A 38 10.57 -1.64 -7.75
CA ALA A 38 10.79 -2.80 -6.89
C ALA A 38 10.66 -2.46 -5.39
N SER A 39 11.17 -1.32 -4.95
CA SER A 39 11.05 -0.86 -3.55
C SER A 39 9.59 -0.54 -3.21
N TRP A 40 8.86 0.07 -4.14
CA TRP A 40 7.43 0.32 -4.00
C TRP A 40 6.63 -0.97 -3.87
N ASN A 41 6.85 -1.94 -4.76
CA ASN A 41 6.18 -3.23 -4.70
C ASN A 41 6.51 -3.98 -3.40
N TYR A 42 7.79 -3.96 -2.99
CA TYR A 42 8.21 -4.56 -1.73
C TYR A 42 7.51 -3.91 -0.53
N PHE A 43 7.41 -2.58 -0.52
CA PHE A 43 6.66 -1.84 0.51
C PHE A 43 5.19 -2.26 0.56
N LEU A 44 4.53 -2.45 -0.59
CA LEU A 44 3.15 -2.93 -0.63
C LEU A 44 3.01 -4.35 -0.08
N GLU A 45 3.98 -5.23 -0.34
CA GLU A 45 3.92 -6.62 0.11
C GLU A 45 4.28 -6.81 1.59
N HIS A 46 5.28 -6.07 2.06
CA HIS A 46 5.97 -6.31 3.33
C HIS A 46 6.06 -5.10 4.27
N GLY A 47 5.64 -3.92 3.82
CA GLY A 47 5.92 -2.65 4.51
C GLY A 47 7.36 -2.17 4.31
N TYR A 48 7.69 -1.06 4.95
CA TYR A 48 9.01 -0.44 4.91
C TYR A 48 9.57 -0.27 6.31
N PHE A 49 10.72 -0.91 6.55
CA PHE A 49 11.51 -0.75 7.75
C PHE A 49 12.66 0.21 7.47
N THR A 50 12.62 1.38 8.13
CA THR A 50 13.70 2.35 8.05
C THR A 50 15.01 1.73 8.55
N PRO A 51 16.09 1.74 7.73
CA PRO A 51 17.40 1.30 8.18
C PRO A 51 17.89 2.13 9.39
N PRO A 52 18.63 1.52 10.33
CA PRO A 52 19.17 2.25 11.47
C PRO A 52 20.06 3.41 11.00
N GLY A 53 19.78 4.62 11.51
CA GLY A 53 20.48 5.86 11.14
C GLY A 53 19.71 6.79 10.20
N ASN A 54 18.60 6.35 9.61
CA ASN A 54 17.71 7.21 8.85
C ASN A 54 16.57 7.78 9.73
N ALA A 55 16.22 9.04 9.50
CA ALA A 55 15.14 9.72 10.22
C ALA A 55 13.75 9.47 9.62
N GLU A 56 13.65 8.71 8.53
CA GLU A 56 12.37 8.43 7.87
C GLU A 56 11.50 7.51 8.76
N PRO A 57 10.18 7.70 8.79
CA PRO A 57 9.29 6.88 9.62
C PRO A 57 9.21 5.45 9.09
N VAL A 58 9.16 4.48 10.02
CA VAL A 58 8.81 3.09 9.70
C VAL A 58 7.34 3.06 9.28
N ILE A 59 7.05 2.59 8.07
CA ILE A 59 5.68 2.50 7.57
C ILE A 59 5.37 1.05 7.26
N ASP A 60 4.61 0.46 8.15
CA ASP A 60 4.00 -0.85 7.95
C ASP A 60 2.53 -0.63 7.60
N VAL A 61 2.04 -1.30 6.54
CA VAL A 61 0.65 -1.24 6.11
C VAL A 61 -0.30 -1.65 7.25
N ASP A 62 0.13 -2.58 8.09
CA ASP A 62 -0.68 -3.08 9.21
C ASP A 62 -0.67 -2.16 10.43
N ARG A 63 0.27 -1.21 10.50
CA ARG A 63 0.47 -0.33 11.67
C ARG A 63 0.45 1.16 11.33
N MET A 64 0.15 1.51 10.08
CA MET A 64 0.10 2.92 9.69
C MET A 64 -1.09 3.63 10.34
N GLU A 65 -0.92 4.94 10.52
CA GLU A 65 -1.96 5.82 11.02
C GLU A 65 -3.19 5.77 10.09
N GLU A 66 -4.39 5.70 10.66
CA GLU A 66 -5.63 5.45 9.93
C GLU A 66 -5.89 6.52 8.84
N GLY A 67 -5.53 7.78 9.11
CA GLY A 67 -5.62 8.87 8.14
C GLY A 67 -4.74 8.64 6.90
N LEU A 68 -3.49 8.22 7.11
CA LEU A 68 -2.58 7.81 6.03
C LEU A 68 -3.09 6.57 5.30
N GLY A 69 -3.56 5.55 6.03
CA GLY A 69 -4.11 4.34 5.46
C GLY A 69 -5.29 4.59 4.54
N LYS A 70 -6.23 5.48 4.93
CA LYS A 70 -7.36 5.87 4.08
C LYS A 70 -6.91 6.55 2.78
N LYS A 71 -5.94 7.46 2.86
CA LYS A 71 -5.39 8.15 1.68
C LYS A 71 -4.71 7.16 0.73
N LEU A 72 -3.90 6.25 1.29
CA LEU A 72 -3.20 5.23 0.52
C LEU A 72 -4.18 4.23 -0.11
N CYS A 73 -5.21 3.79 0.63
CA CYS A 73 -6.26 2.91 0.12
C CYS A 73 -6.96 3.52 -1.10
N LEU A 74 -7.45 4.77 -0.98
CA LEU A 74 -8.11 5.48 -2.09
C LEU A 74 -7.18 5.67 -3.30
N PHE A 75 -5.90 5.95 -3.03
CA PHE A 75 -4.90 6.06 -4.08
C PHE A 75 -4.73 4.73 -4.84
N LEU A 76 -4.52 3.62 -4.12
CA LEU A 76 -4.35 2.29 -4.71
C LEU A 76 -5.62 1.80 -5.45
N GLU A 77 -6.82 2.21 -5.02
CA GLU A 77 -8.07 1.92 -5.74
C GLU A 77 -8.13 2.61 -7.11
N SER A 78 -7.60 3.84 -7.18
CA SER A 78 -7.56 4.65 -8.40
C SER A 78 -6.46 4.23 -9.37
N ASP A 79 -5.46 3.49 -8.89
CA ASP A 79 -4.28 3.11 -9.68
C ASP A 79 -4.44 1.70 -10.28
N ASP A 80 -4.62 1.64 -11.60
CA ASP A 80 -4.77 0.39 -12.35
C ASP A 80 -3.56 -0.55 -12.21
N ALA A 81 -2.35 -0.02 -11.97
CA ALA A 81 -1.13 -0.83 -11.88
C ALA A 81 -1.07 -1.67 -10.60
N VAL A 82 -1.75 -1.24 -9.55
CA VAL A 82 -1.67 -1.84 -8.20
C VAL A 82 -3.05 -2.21 -7.63
N ARG A 83 -4.10 -2.15 -8.45
CA ARG A 83 -5.48 -2.51 -8.08
C ARG A 83 -5.64 -3.95 -7.59
N THR A 84 -4.74 -4.86 -7.96
CA THR A 84 -4.75 -6.26 -7.49
C THR A 84 -3.70 -6.54 -6.40
N SER A 85 -3.10 -5.50 -5.81
CA SER A 85 -2.07 -5.67 -4.78
C SER A 85 -2.67 -6.19 -3.46
N ASP A 86 -1.91 -7.04 -2.78
CA ASP A 86 -2.27 -7.51 -1.44
C ASP A 86 -2.35 -6.37 -0.43
N ALA A 87 -1.53 -5.31 -0.59
CA ALA A 87 -1.63 -4.08 0.19
C ALA A 87 -3.03 -3.47 0.15
N LEU A 88 -3.62 -3.35 -1.04
CA LEU A 88 -4.96 -2.78 -1.18
C LEU A 88 -6.00 -3.63 -0.45
N ASN A 89 -5.94 -4.95 -0.61
CA ASN A 89 -6.84 -5.87 0.10
C ASN A 89 -6.70 -5.75 1.62
N ARG A 90 -5.46 -5.68 2.13
CA ARG A 90 -5.17 -5.50 3.56
C ARG A 90 -5.68 -4.15 4.08
N LEU A 91 -5.42 -3.06 3.35
CA LEU A 91 -5.92 -1.72 3.71
C LEU A 91 -7.45 -1.67 3.71
N GLN A 92 -8.11 -2.28 2.72
CA GLN A 92 -9.56 -2.36 2.68
C GLN A 92 -10.13 -3.16 3.85
N TYR A 93 -9.44 -4.24 4.27
CA TYR A 93 -9.81 -5.01 5.45
C TYR A 93 -9.63 -4.20 6.75
N LEU A 94 -8.44 -3.62 6.97
CA LEU A 94 -8.12 -2.83 8.17
C LEU A 94 -9.02 -1.61 8.32
N LEU A 95 -9.36 -0.95 7.20
CA LEU A 95 -10.23 0.22 7.19
C LEU A 95 -11.72 -0.11 7.11
N LYS A 96 -12.08 -1.41 7.03
CA LYS A 96 -13.45 -1.89 6.82
C LYS A 96 -14.13 -1.26 5.59
N ARG A 97 -13.37 -1.04 4.51
CA ARG A 97 -13.81 -0.36 3.26
C ARG A 97 -14.10 -1.30 2.08
N GLY A 98 -13.96 -2.61 2.25
CA GLY A 98 -14.23 -3.62 1.20
C GLY A 98 -15.31 -4.64 1.60
N ARG A 99 -15.61 -5.60 0.70
CA ARG A 99 -16.61 -6.69 0.91
C ARG A 99 -16.37 -7.59 2.13
N HIS A 100 -15.26 -7.42 2.83
CA HIS A 100 -14.99 -8.00 4.14
C HIS A 100 -15.44 -7.01 5.23
N ALA A 101 -16.73 -6.66 5.22
CA ALA A 101 -17.38 -6.32 6.48
C ALA A 101 -17.23 -7.56 7.39
N GLU A 102 -16.96 -7.30 8.65
CA GLU A 102 -16.55 -8.21 9.72
C GLU A 102 -17.14 -9.63 9.65
N PRO A 103 -16.47 -10.68 10.17
CA PRO A 103 -17.19 -11.85 10.62
C PRO A 103 -18.24 -11.35 11.61
N THR A 104 -19.51 -11.49 11.24
CA THR A 104 -20.63 -11.26 12.14
C THR A 104 -20.36 -12.11 13.36
N GLY A 105 -19.94 -11.45 14.44
CA GLY A 105 -20.11 -11.95 15.78
C GLY A 105 -21.60 -12.03 16.03
N GLU A 106 -22.23 -13.08 15.51
CA GLU A 106 -23.49 -13.56 16.04
C GLU A 106 -23.16 -14.39 17.28
N ASP A 107 -23.04 -13.65 18.37
CA ASP A 107 -23.41 -14.14 19.68
C ASP A 107 -24.92 -14.42 19.63
N VAL A 108 -25.30 -15.70 19.51
CA VAL A 108 -26.61 -16.18 19.96
C VAL A 108 -26.37 -17.43 20.80
N SER A 109 -26.12 -17.17 22.09
CA SER A 109 -26.89 -17.71 23.21
C SER A 109 -27.62 -19.05 22.99
N VAL A 110 -27.21 -20.05 23.79
CA VAL A 110 -28.04 -20.99 24.55
C VAL A 110 -29.36 -21.45 23.91
N SER A 111 -29.47 -22.76 23.65
CA SER A 111 -30.72 -23.50 23.90
C SER A 111 -30.38 -24.93 24.31
N GLU A 112 -30.84 -25.27 25.51
CA GLU A 112 -30.88 -26.60 26.09
C GLU A 112 -31.63 -27.59 25.18
N GLY A 113 -31.19 -28.85 25.23
CA GLY A 113 -31.89 -30.03 24.73
C GLY A 113 -31.38 -31.27 25.44
#